data_AF-A0A0X8CWQ5-F1
#
_entry.id   AF-A0A0X8CWQ5-F1
#
_cell.length_a   1.000
_cell.length_b   1.000
_cell.length_c   1.000
_cell.angle_alpha   90.00
_cell.angle_beta   90.00
_cell.angle_gamma   90.00
#
_symmetry.space_group_name_H-M   'P 1'
#
loop_
_entity.id
_entity.type
_entity.pdbx_description
1 polymer ?
#
loop_
_entity_poly.entity_id
_entity_poly.type
_entity_poly.pdbx_seq_one_letter_code
_entity_poly.pdbx_strand_id
1 'polypeptide(L)'
;MKKVGILSLLLLLAVLTACNRTDYKGISKDEPFIASVNIGEPSIDFIRPNGEKIETWDLKEAYTGATLVGEHAILLYGNQLEQADLVNLDTGEIQKKIDVSKGATNAYYDDANKTFYIANSGLNEVTAYNQKGERIQTMKTGKYPMAMLVEDGHLYVVNFKDTFISVFNTTTKKLEKKIPIPKSSHGLDFVDGELWLGGHGAGEKPNTHVLKINPKTSKVVGKMDLPIMPIAFAKLDEREFVLSHGESMLYELNEQQQISWEQEIGSNPFAVEAFQNQIVVAGYDDQTLYWVKDHHIVKKTKVGQAPFQLLVRENVK
;
A
#
# COMPACT_ATOMS: atom_id res chain seq x y z
N MET A 1 -54.07 -22.39 -62.75
CA MET A 1 -52.65 -22.81 -62.66
C MET A 1 -52.10 -22.35 -61.31
N LYS A 2 -51.38 -23.26 -60.63
CA LYS A 2 -50.88 -23.20 -59.25
C LYS A 2 -49.91 -22.04 -58.97
N LYS A 3 -49.89 -21.57 -57.71
CA LYS A 3 -48.73 -21.27 -56.82
C LYS A 3 -49.30 -20.70 -55.50
N VAL A 4 -49.34 -21.42 -54.37
CA VAL A 4 -48.25 -21.79 -53.44
C VAL A 4 -47.47 -20.53 -53.03
N GLY A 5 -47.70 -20.01 -51.83
CA GLY A 5 -46.80 -20.18 -50.67
C GLY A 5 -46.07 -18.85 -50.41
N ILE A 6 -45.61 -18.43 -49.23
CA ILE A 6 -45.25 -19.08 -47.97
C ILE A 6 -45.29 -17.97 -46.91
N LEU A 7 -45.72 -18.35 -45.71
CA LEU A 7 -45.62 -17.60 -44.45
C LEU A 7 -44.15 -17.22 -44.19
N SER A 8 -43.85 -15.96 -43.86
CA SER A 8 -42.56 -15.62 -43.26
C SER A 8 -42.75 -14.61 -42.14
N LEU A 9 -42.95 -15.18 -40.96
CA LEU A 9 -42.83 -14.54 -39.66
C LEU A 9 -41.37 -14.13 -39.49
N LEU A 10 -41.07 -12.84 -39.69
CA LEU A 10 -39.76 -12.28 -39.36
C LEU A 10 -39.68 -12.11 -37.83
N LEU A 11 -39.15 -13.14 -37.17
CA LEU A 11 -38.71 -13.10 -35.79
C LEU A 11 -37.44 -12.24 -35.74
N LEU A 12 -37.56 -10.96 -35.38
CA LEU A 12 -36.41 -10.14 -35.01
C LEU A 12 -35.82 -10.70 -33.70
N LEU A 13 -34.77 -11.52 -33.81
CA LEU A 13 -33.86 -11.76 -32.69
C LEU A 13 -33.06 -10.48 -32.47
N ALA A 14 -33.51 -9.66 -31.53
CA ALA A 14 -32.67 -8.64 -30.91
C ALA A 14 -31.60 -9.37 -30.08
N VAL A 15 -30.39 -9.49 -30.61
CA VAL A 15 -29.22 -9.86 -29.82
C VAL A 15 -28.91 -8.67 -28.91
N LEU A 16 -29.45 -8.70 -27.69
CA LEU A 16 -29.00 -7.83 -26.60
C LEU A 16 -27.59 -8.28 -26.23
N THR A 17 -26.57 -7.71 -26.88
CA THR A 17 -25.22 -7.71 -26.30
C THR A 17 -25.29 -6.82 -25.08
N ALA A 18 -25.58 -7.41 -23.92
CA ALA A 18 -25.30 -6.78 -22.65
C ALA A 18 -23.78 -6.60 -22.59
N CYS A 19 -23.29 -5.41 -22.93
CA CYS A 19 -21.94 -5.01 -22.54
C CYS A 19 -21.93 -5.01 -21.01
N ASN A 20 -21.46 -6.10 -20.40
CA ASN A 20 -21.01 -6.06 -19.02
C ASN A 20 -19.84 -5.07 -18.98
N ARG A 21 -20.16 -3.80 -18.72
CA ARG A 21 -19.14 -2.79 -18.42
C ARG A 21 -18.67 -3.08 -17.01
N THR A 22 -17.51 -3.74 -16.90
CA THR A 22 -16.78 -3.86 -15.65
C THR A 22 -16.38 -2.47 -15.16
N ASP A 23 -16.18 -2.29 -13.85
CA ASP A 23 -15.78 -0.98 -13.31
C ASP A 23 -14.42 -0.55 -13.83
N TYR A 24 -13.51 -1.53 -13.93
CA TYR A 24 -12.17 -1.38 -14.49
C TYR A 24 -11.86 -2.54 -15.42
N LYS A 25 -10.79 -2.42 -16.20
CA LYS A 25 -10.29 -3.54 -16.99
C LYS A 25 -9.42 -4.43 -16.11
N GLY A 26 -9.70 -5.73 -16.13
CA GLY A 26 -8.94 -6.72 -15.37
C GLY A 26 -7.46 -6.80 -15.75
N ILE A 27 -6.63 -7.15 -14.76
CA ILE A 27 -5.20 -7.43 -14.89
C ILE A 27 -5.00 -8.95 -14.83
N SER A 28 -4.31 -9.52 -15.83
CA SER A 28 -4.11 -10.97 -15.90
C SER A 28 -3.49 -11.54 -14.62
N LYS A 29 -3.91 -12.74 -14.21
CA LYS A 29 -3.50 -13.39 -12.95
C LYS A 29 -1.99 -13.59 -12.84
N ASP A 30 -1.37 -14.00 -13.93
CA ASP A 30 0.05 -14.36 -13.96
C ASP A 30 0.94 -13.16 -14.31
N GLU A 31 0.36 -11.95 -14.39
CA GLU A 31 1.07 -10.74 -14.76
C GLU A 31 1.66 -10.07 -13.51
N PRO A 32 3.00 -10.10 -13.33
CA PRO A 32 3.64 -9.34 -12.27
C PRO A 32 3.52 -7.85 -12.57
N PHE A 33 3.24 -7.07 -11.55
CA PHE A 33 3.17 -5.62 -11.68
C PHE A 33 3.67 -4.91 -10.44
N ILE A 34 4.11 -3.67 -10.66
CA ILE A 34 4.07 -2.63 -9.64
C ILE A 34 2.95 -1.65 -10.01
N ALA A 35 2.09 -1.36 -9.05
CA ALA A 35 0.96 -0.44 -9.21
C ALA A 35 1.28 0.88 -8.51
N SER A 36 1.21 1.99 -9.25
CA SER A 36 1.33 3.33 -8.71
C SER A 36 -0.05 3.87 -8.34
N VAL A 37 -0.30 4.10 -7.06
CA VAL A 37 -1.54 4.69 -6.55
C VAL A 37 -1.39 6.21 -6.54
N ASN A 38 -2.08 6.88 -7.45
CA ASN A 38 -1.93 8.30 -7.72
C ASN A 38 -3.12 9.06 -7.11
N ILE A 39 -2.86 10.04 -6.23
CA ILE A 39 -3.92 10.70 -5.45
C ILE A 39 -4.27 12.12 -5.91
N GLY A 40 -3.45 12.73 -6.77
CA GLY A 40 -3.69 14.08 -7.29
C GLY A 40 -4.85 14.08 -8.30
N GLU A 41 -4.76 13.18 -9.27
CA GLU A 41 -5.86 12.74 -10.12
C GLU A 41 -6.06 11.25 -9.84
N PRO A 42 -7.13 10.86 -9.10
CA PRO A 42 -7.31 9.50 -8.62
C PRO A 42 -7.19 8.45 -9.72
N SER A 43 -6.08 7.72 -9.71
CA SER A 43 -5.78 6.69 -10.70
C SER A 43 -4.85 5.61 -10.14
N ILE A 44 -4.84 4.45 -10.78
CA ILE A 44 -3.83 3.42 -10.54
C ILE A 44 -3.18 3.04 -11.86
N ASP A 45 -1.87 3.21 -11.96
CA ASP A 45 -1.09 2.72 -13.11
C ASP A 45 -0.46 1.38 -12.79
N PHE A 46 -0.83 0.33 -13.54
CA PHE A 46 -0.21 -1.00 -13.43
C PHE A 46 0.96 -1.08 -14.41
N ILE A 47 2.15 -1.43 -13.92
CA ILE A 47 3.39 -1.33 -14.70
C ILE A 47 4.18 -2.63 -14.59
N ARG A 48 4.63 -3.12 -15.75
CA ARG A 48 5.46 -4.33 -15.88
C ARG A 48 6.88 -4.10 -15.34
N PRO A 49 7.65 -5.16 -15.08
CA PRO A 49 9.05 -5.04 -14.65
C PRO A 49 9.96 -4.33 -15.66
N ASN A 50 9.62 -4.37 -16.95
CA ASN A 50 10.31 -3.64 -18.01
C ASN A 50 9.95 -2.14 -18.05
N GLY A 51 9.00 -1.69 -17.23
CA GLY A 51 8.52 -0.30 -17.09
C GLY A 51 7.42 0.09 -18.07
N GLU A 52 6.94 -0.85 -18.86
CA GLU A 52 5.78 -0.68 -19.75
C GLU A 52 4.49 -0.67 -18.93
N LYS A 53 3.60 0.28 -19.25
CA LYS A 53 2.29 0.37 -18.62
C LYS A 53 1.36 -0.71 -19.17
N ILE A 54 0.78 -1.51 -18.28
CA ILE A 54 -0.23 -2.53 -18.57
C ILE A 54 -1.58 -1.88 -18.79
N GLU A 55 -1.99 -1.04 -17.84
CA GLU A 55 -3.30 -0.40 -17.79
C GLU A 55 -3.28 0.79 -16.82
N THR A 56 -4.22 1.72 -17.02
CA THR A 56 -4.57 2.74 -16.02
C THR A 56 -6.02 2.53 -15.58
N TRP A 57 -6.24 2.44 -14.28
CA TRP A 57 -7.59 2.56 -13.72
C TRP A 57 -7.85 4.00 -13.35
N ASP A 58 -8.71 4.68 -14.10
CA ASP A 58 -9.24 5.99 -13.73
C ASP A 58 -10.28 5.80 -12.62
N LEU A 59 -9.94 6.18 -11.39
CA LEU A 59 -10.77 5.89 -10.23
C LEU A 59 -11.97 6.84 -10.15
N LYS A 60 -13.14 6.28 -9.87
CA LYS A 60 -14.41 7.03 -9.81
C LYS A 60 -14.55 7.89 -8.55
N GLU A 61 -13.82 7.54 -7.50
CA GLU A 61 -13.83 8.21 -6.20
C GLU A 61 -12.43 8.72 -5.85
N ALA A 62 -12.37 9.69 -4.93
CA ALA A 62 -11.13 10.23 -4.41
C ALA A 62 -10.49 9.30 -3.36
N TYR A 63 -10.18 8.06 -3.76
CA TYR A 63 -9.40 7.15 -2.91
C TYR A 63 -8.03 7.77 -2.65
N THR A 64 -7.54 7.63 -1.43
CA THR A 64 -6.25 8.18 -0.97
C THR A 64 -5.26 7.08 -0.61
N GLY A 65 -5.63 5.83 -0.86
CA GLY A 65 -4.75 4.69 -0.70
C GLY A 65 -5.39 3.39 -1.16
N ALA A 66 -4.55 2.37 -1.26
CA ALA A 66 -4.97 1.03 -1.61
C ALA A 66 -4.06 -0.02 -0.94
N THR A 67 -4.53 -1.25 -0.85
CA THR A 67 -3.71 -2.40 -0.43
C THR A 67 -4.14 -3.64 -1.21
N LEU A 68 -3.19 -4.52 -1.53
CA LEU A 68 -3.51 -5.82 -2.11
C LEU A 68 -4.13 -6.72 -1.03
N VAL A 69 -5.16 -7.47 -1.38
CA VAL A 69 -5.80 -8.47 -0.53
C VAL A 69 -5.58 -9.83 -1.17
N GLY A 70 -4.44 -10.44 -0.86
CA GLY A 70 -3.89 -11.56 -1.62
C GLY A 70 -3.53 -11.15 -3.05
N GLU A 71 -3.46 -12.12 -3.95
CA GLU A 71 -2.98 -11.93 -5.32
C GLU A 71 -4.03 -11.37 -6.30
N HIS A 72 -5.30 -11.44 -5.93
CA HIS A 72 -6.43 -11.28 -6.86
C HIS A 72 -7.41 -10.17 -6.48
N ALA A 73 -7.14 -9.42 -5.41
CA ALA A 73 -7.99 -8.31 -5.02
C ALA A 73 -7.18 -7.12 -4.56
N ILE A 74 -7.76 -5.94 -4.76
CA ILE A 74 -7.24 -4.67 -4.27
C ILE A 74 -8.35 -3.98 -3.48
N LEU A 75 -8.02 -3.56 -2.26
CA LEU A 75 -8.90 -2.75 -1.42
C LEU A 75 -8.55 -1.28 -1.64
N LEU A 76 -9.49 -0.51 -2.17
CA LEU A 76 -9.38 0.94 -2.38
C LEU A 76 -10.06 1.66 -1.22
N TYR A 77 -9.40 2.67 -0.65
CA TYR A 77 -9.91 3.39 0.51
C TYR A 77 -9.52 4.87 0.49
N GLY A 78 -10.25 5.70 1.22
CA GLY A 78 -10.00 7.15 1.22
C GLY A 78 -10.27 7.82 2.57
N ASN A 79 -9.48 8.84 2.90
CA ASN A 79 -9.55 9.59 4.16
C ASN A 79 -10.90 10.31 4.38
N GLN A 80 -11.62 10.61 3.31
CA GLN A 80 -12.90 11.31 3.33
C GLN A 80 -14.06 10.44 2.84
N LEU A 81 -13.80 9.17 2.51
CA LEU A 81 -14.81 8.26 1.99
C LEU A 81 -15.46 7.49 3.13
N GLU A 82 -16.77 7.30 3.06
CA GLU A 82 -17.52 6.45 4.01
C GLU A 82 -17.43 4.96 3.63
N GLN A 83 -16.91 4.67 2.43
CA GLN A 83 -16.81 3.33 1.88
C GLN A 83 -15.39 3.03 1.40
N ALA A 84 -14.96 1.79 1.61
CA ALA A 84 -13.81 1.18 0.94
C ALA A 84 -14.32 0.12 -0.04
N ASP A 85 -13.72 0.04 -1.22
CA ASP A 85 -14.14 -0.87 -2.28
C ASP A 85 -13.12 -2.00 -2.44
N LEU A 86 -13.58 -3.23 -2.27
CA LEU A 86 -12.81 -4.43 -2.57
C LEU A 86 -13.08 -4.82 -4.02
N VAL A 87 -12.05 -4.70 -4.86
CA VAL A 87 -12.11 -4.91 -6.30
C VAL A 87 -11.38 -6.19 -6.65
N ASN A 88 -11.97 -7.03 -7.51
CA ASN A 88 -11.27 -8.16 -8.10
C ASN A 88 -10.28 -7.65 -9.15
N LEU A 89 -8.99 -7.94 -8.98
CA LEU A 89 -7.95 -7.49 -9.93
C LEU A 89 -8.12 -8.13 -11.30
N ASP A 90 -8.52 -9.40 -11.35
CA ASP A 90 -8.57 -10.18 -12.59
C ASP A 90 -9.72 -9.77 -13.51
N THR A 91 -10.84 -9.32 -12.94
CA THR A 91 -12.04 -8.89 -13.68
C THR A 91 -12.21 -7.38 -13.69
N GLY A 92 -11.61 -6.66 -12.73
CA GLY A 92 -11.82 -5.23 -12.51
C GLY A 92 -13.19 -4.89 -11.93
N GLU A 93 -13.94 -5.86 -11.40
CA GLU A 93 -15.28 -5.65 -10.81
C GLU A 93 -15.20 -5.38 -9.30
N ILE A 94 -16.00 -4.44 -8.81
CA ILE A 94 -16.17 -4.22 -7.37
C ILE A 94 -16.94 -5.42 -6.76
N GLN A 95 -16.26 -6.22 -5.96
CA GLN A 95 -16.86 -7.39 -5.27
C GLN A 95 -17.64 -6.98 -4.03
N LYS A 96 -17.15 -5.99 -3.30
CA LYS A 96 -17.75 -5.53 -2.04
C LYS A 96 -17.49 -4.06 -1.81
N LYS A 97 -18.54 -3.33 -1.42
CA LYS A 97 -18.43 -2.01 -0.79
C LYS A 97 -18.51 -2.19 0.73
N ILE A 98 -17.49 -1.75 1.44
CA ILE A 98 -17.31 -1.91 2.88
C ILE A 98 -17.55 -0.56 3.54
N ASP A 99 -18.55 -0.47 4.41
CA ASP A 99 -18.79 0.70 5.25
C ASP A 99 -17.64 0.83 6.27
N VAL A 100 -16.87 1.91 6.13
CA VAL A 100 -15.80 2.33 7.05
C VAL A 100 -16.21 3.56 7.87
N SER A 101 -17.48 3.93 7.78
CA SER A 101 -18.15 5.06 8.40
C SER A 101 -17.55 6.40 8.04
N LYS A 102 -16.38 6.76 8.60
CA LYS A 102 -15.76 8.06 8.39
C LYS A 102 -14.29 7.91 8.04
N GLY A 103 -13.98 7.68 6.77
CA GLY A 103 -12.62 7.74 6.26
C GLY A 103 -11.70 6.62 6.75
N ALA A 104 -10.95 6.02 5.84
CA ALA A 104 -9.88 5.09 6.17
C ALA A 104 -8.53 5.75 5.90
N THR A 105 -7.60 5.66 6.85
CA THR A 105 -6.27 6.27 6.74
C THR A 105 -5.20 5.30 6.27
N ASN A 106 -5.37 4.01 6.53
CA ASN A 106 -4.42 2.98 6.15
C ASN A 106 -5.15 1.64 6.06
N ALA A 107 -4.68 0.74 5.20
CA ALA A 107 -5.06 -0.65 5.24
C ALA A 107 -3.84 -1.55 5.06
N TYR A 108 -3.88 -2.73 5.67
CA TYR A 108 -2.81 -3.71 5.61
C TYR A 108 -3.39 -5.12 5.52
N TYR A 109 -2.81 -5.96 4.67
CA TYR A 109 -3.22 -7.34 4.50
C TYR A 109 -2.23 -8.31 5.16
N ASP A 110 -2.75 -9.13 6.06
CA ASP A 110 -2.04 -10.24 6.69
C ASP A 110 -2.32 -11.51 5.89
N ASP A 111 -1.36 -11.88 5.04
CA ASP A 111 -1.47 -13.07 4.20
C ASP A 111 -1.50 -14.37 5.00
N ALA A 112 -0.80 -14.43 6.13
CA ALA A 112 -0.74 -15.63 6.97
C ALA A 112 -2.11 -15.96 7.58
N ASN A 113 -2.84 -14.94 8.05
CA ASN A 113 -4.17 -15.11 8.65
C ASN A 113 -5.33 -14.82 7.69
N LYS A 114 -5.05 -14.55 6.41
CA LYS A 114 -6.04 -14.20 5.37
C LYS A 114 -7.02 -13.12 5.86
N THR A 115 -6.49 -12.11 6.53
CA THR A 115 -7.24 -11.02 7.17
C THR A 115 -6.67 -9.70 6.68
N PHE A 116 -7.51 -8.72 6.36
CA PHE A 116 -7.04 -7.35 6.20
C PHE A 116 -7.58 -6.46 7.31
N TYR A 117 -6.84 -5.40 7.57
CA TYR A 117 -7.10 -4.43 8.61
C TYR A 117 -7.32 -3.07 7.97
N ILE A 118 -8.35 -2.34 8.39
CA ILE A 118 -8.58 -0.95 7.99
C ILE A 118 -8.47 -0.07 9.23
N ALA A 119 -7.57 0.91 9.18
CA ALA A 119 -7.41 1.93 10.20
C ALA A 119 -8.36 3.10 9.91
N ASN A 120 -9.08 3.55 10.94
CA ASN A 120 -9.88 4.76 10.91
C ASN A 120 -9.35 5.76 11.95
N SER A 121 -8.70 6.81 11.46
CA SER A 121 -8.11 7.84 12.32
C SER A 121 -9.11 8.76 13.00
N GLY A 122 -10.31 8.92 12.43
CA GLY A 122 -11.40 9.70 13.01
C GLY A 122 -12.05 9.00 14.20
N LEU A 123 -12.06 7.67 14.18
CA LEU A 123 -12.64 6.80 15.21
C LEU A 123 -11.61 6.21 16.18
N ASN A 124 -10.32 6.40 15.91
CA ASN A 124 -9.19 5.87 16.68
C ASN A 124 -9.26 4.34 16.84
N GLU A 125 -9.57 3.65 15.75
CA GLU A 125 -9.72 2.20 15.73
C GLU A 125 -9.15 1.57 14.47
N VAL A 126 -8.92 0.26 14.56
CA VAL A 126 -8.62 -0.60 13.42
C VAL A 126 -9.68 -1.69 13.40
N THR A 127 -10.29 -1.95 12.25
CA THR A 127 -11.25 -3.04 12.08
C THR A 127 -10.64 -4.13 11.21
N ALA A 128 -10.71 -5.38 11.69
CA ALA A 128 -10.29 -6.57 10.98
C ALA A 128 -11.45 -7.12 10.13
N TYR A 129 -11.13 -7.56 8.91
CA TYR A 129 -12.06 -8.14 7.96
C TYR A 129 -11.46 -9.40 7.34
N ASN A 130 -12.29 -10.36 6.96
CA ASN A 130 -11.83 -11.47 6.13
C ASN A 130 -11.68 -11.04 4.66
N GLN A 131 -11.11 -11.88 3.81
CA GLN A 131 -10.92 -11.58 2.38
C GLN A 131 -12.20 -11.30 1.58
N LYS A 132 -13.38 -11.60 2.12
CA LYS A 132 -14.68 -11.27 1.48
C LYS A 132 -15.20 -9.89 1.88
N GLY A 133 -14.47 -9.16 2.72
CA GLY A 133 -14.88 -7.87 3.27
C GLY A 133 -15.92 -7.99 4.38
N GLU A 134 -16.01 -9.15 5.04
CA GLU A 134 -16.89 -9.34 6.20
C GLU A 134 -16.16 -8.93 7.47
N ARG A 135 -16.79 -8.08 8.29
CA ARG A 135 -16.21 -7.58 9.54
C ARG A 135 -16.02 -8.71 10.53
N ILE A 136 -14.78 -8.88 11.00
CA ILE A 136 -14.41 -9.81 12.08
C ILE A 136 -14.52 -9.10 13.43
N GLN A 137 -13.74 -8.03 13.64
CA GLN A 137 -13.68 -7.35 14.94
C GLN A 137 -13.10 -5.94 14.83
N THR A 138 -13.66 -5.01 15.59
CA THR A 138 -13.11 -3.66 15.78
C THR A 138 -12.21 -3.62 17.01
N MET A 139 -11.03 -3.03 16.86
CA MET A 139 -9.97 -2.94 17.86
C MET A 139 -9.68 -1.46 18.15
N LYS A 140 -9.81 -1.04 19.41
CA LYS A 140 -9.54 0.35 19.81
C LYS A 140 -8.03 0.58 19.94
N THR A 141 -7.56 1.65 19.30
CA THR A 141 -6.13 2.01 19.22
C THR A 141 -5.84 3.28 20.02
N GLY A 142 -4.63 3.84 19.85
CA GLY A 142 -4.32 5.19 20.27
C GLY A 142 -4.88 6.23 19.29
N LYS A 143 -4.37 7.46 19.37
CA LYS A 143 -4.87 8.55 18.52
C LYS A 143 -4.29 8.51 17.12
N TYR A 144 -5.18 8.58 16.12
CA TYR A 144 -4.84 8.76 14.71
C TYR A 144 -3.92 7.64 14.18
N PRO A 145 -4.39 6.37 14.14
CA PRO A 145 -3.66 5.27 13.51
C PRO A 145 -3.36 5.58 12.04
N MET A 146 -2.09 5.45 11.63
CA MET A 146 -1.63 5.82 10.27
C MET A 146 -0.76 4.77 9.57
N ALA A 147 -0.04 3.94 10.31
CA ALA A 147 0.78 2.88 9.73
C ALA A 147 0.57 1.58 10.49
N MET A 148 0.59 0.48 9.75
CA MET A 148 0.39 -0.87 10.27
C MET A 148 1.37 -1.84 9.63
N LEU A 149 1.82 -2.82 10.41
CA LEU A 149 2.53 -4.00 9.91
C LEU A 149 2.09 -5.21 10.73
N VAL A 150 2.11 -6.40 10.13
CA VAL A 150 1.96 -7.66 10.85
C VAL A 150 3.26 -8.44 10.82
N GLU A 151 3.73 -8.86 11.98
CA GLU A 151 4.88 -9.75 12.11
C GLU A 151 4.73 -10.64 13.35
N ASP A 152 5.17 -11.90 13.26
CA ASP A 152 5.17 -12.85 14.37
C ASP A 152 3.80 -12.97 15.08
N GLY A 153 2.70 -12.91 14.33
CA GLY A 153 1.34 -12.97 14.89
C GLY A 153 0.90 -11.73 15.67
N HIS A 154 1.59 -10.59 15.49
CA HIS A 154 1.23 -9.32 16.10
C HIS A 154 0.96 -8.25 15.02
N LEU A 155 -0.14 -7.54 15.17
CA LEU A 155 -0.43 -6.32 14.41
C LEU A 155 0.11 -5.11 15.19
N TYR A 156 1.10 -4.43 14.62
CA TYR A 156 1.67 -3.20 15.15
C TYR A 156 0.96 -2.00 14.49
N VAL A 157 0.39 -1.11 15.29
CA VAL A 157 -0.33 0.08 14.80
C VAL A 157 0.30 1.36 15.35
N VAL A 158 0.93 2.13 14.48
CA VAL A 158 1.52 3.44 14.82
C VAL A 158 0.41 4.47 14.96
N ASN A 159 0.30 5.05 16.16
CA ASN A 159 -0.69 6.06 16.50
C ASN A 159 -0.03 7.43 16.38
N PHE A 160 -0.15 8.06 15.21
CA PHE A 160 0.65 9.24 14.82
C PHE A 160 0.51 10.42 15.79
N LYS A 161 -0.68 10.61 16.37
CA LYS A 161 -0.93 11.71 17.33
C LYS A 161 -0.69 11.30 18.79
N ASP A 162 -0.19 10.09 19.02
CA ASP A 162 0.08 9.52 20.33
C ASP A 162 1.56 9.17 20.51
N THR A 163 1.92 8.70 21.70
CA THR A 163 3.29 8.38 22.11
C THR A 163 3.54 6.87 22.22
N PHE A 164 2.73 6.07 21.52
CA PHE A 164 2.88 4.62 21.52
C PHE A 164 2.37 3.93 20.24
N ILE A 165 2.94 2.78 19.92
CA ILE A 165 2.39 1.78 18.99
C ILE A 165 1.43 0.90 19.78
N SER A 166 0.23 0.66 19.24
CA SER A 166 -0.71 -0.33 19.78
C SER A 166 -0.38 -1.68 19.17
N VAL A 167 -0.18 -2.72 19.99
CA VAL A 167 0.15 -4.06 19.49
C VAL A 167 -0.97 -5.03 19.84
N PHE A 168 -1.56 -5.62 18.81
CA PHE A 168 -2.65 -6.58 18.94
C PHE A 168 -2.20 -7.97 18.55
N ASN A 169 -2.72 -8.98 19.23
CA ASN A 169 -2.62 -10.36 18.78
C ASN A 169 -3.43 -10.54 17.49
N THR A 170 -2.85 -11.06 16.42
CA THR A 170 -3.58 -11.22 15.15
C THR A 170 -4.62 -12.33 15.22
N THR A 171 -4.53 -13.30 16.14
CA THR A 171 -5.55 -14.33 16.31
C THR A 171 -6.70 -13.83 17.19
N THR A 172 -6.40 -13.40 18.41
CA THR A 172 -7.42 -13.03 19.41
C THR A 172 -7.95 -11.61 19.24
N LYS A 173 -7.28 -10.78 18.42
CA LYS A 173 -7.59 -9.35 18.20
C LYS A 173 -7.59 -8.52 19.49
N LYS A 174 -6.93 -9.01 20.54
CA LYS A 174 -6.79 -8.31 21.82
C LYS A 174 -5.54 -7.45 21.80
N LEU A 175 -5.65 -6.27 22.41
CA LEU A 175 -4.49 -5.42 22.68
C LEU A 175 -3.61 -6.11 23.73
N GLU A 176 -2.35 -6.38 23.39
CA GLU A 176 -1.41 -7.06 24.28
C GLU A 176 -0.41 -6.10 24.92
N LYS A 177 0.06 -5.10 24.16
CA LYS A 177 1.07 -4.15 24.64
C LYS A 177 1.00 -2.80 23.93
N LYS A 178 1.64 -1.82 24.56
CA LYS A 178 1.89 -0.49 24.02
C LYS A 178 3.39 -0.23 24.03
N ILE A 179 3.97 0.06 22.86
CA ILE A 179 5.41 0.30 22.72
C ILE A 179 5.62 1.82 22.65
N PRO A 180 6.37 2.44 23.57
CA PRO A 180 6.61 3.88 23.56
C PRO A 180 7.34 4.35 22.29
N ILE A 181 6.85 5.43 21.69
CA ILE A 181 7.43 6.06 20.50
C ILE A 181 7.29 7.59 20.55
N PRO A 182 8.07 8.35 19.78
CA PRO A 182 7.80 9.78 19.56
C PRO A 182 6.47 9.99 18.82
N LYS A 183 5.85 11.15 19.05
CA LYS A 183 4.73 11.61 18.20
C LYS A 183 5.19 11.83 16.77
N SER A 184 4.24 11.80 15.84
CA SER A 184 4.47 11.99 14.41
C SER A 184 5.38 10.95 13.75
N SER A 185 5.56 9.80 14.42
CA SER A 185 6.17 8.62 13.80
C SER A 185 5.22 8.03 12.77
N HIS A 186 5.75 7.50 11.67
CA HIS A 186 4.94 6.97 10.57
C HIS A 186 5.59 5.76 9.93
N GLY A 187 6.77 5.93 9.33
CA GLY A 187 7.49 4.85 8.67
C GLY A 187 7.75 3.71 9.64
N LEU A 188 7.39 2.50 9.26
CA LEU A 188 7.44 1.33 10.12
C LEU A 188 7.84 0.11 9.29
N ASP A 189 8.83 -0.61 9.75
CA ASP A 189 9.24 -1.88 9.16
C ASP A 189 9.73 -2.86 10.23
N PHE A 190 9.87 -4.13 9.88
CA PHE A 190 10.42 -5.17 10.75
C PHE A 190 11.67 -5.78 10.13
N VAL A 191 12.83 -5.49 10.73
CA VAL A 191 14.14 -5.87 10.20
C VAL A 191 14.89 -6.61 11.30
N ASP A 192 15.34 -7.84 11.01
CA ASP A 192 16.17 -8.67 11.89
C ASP A 192 15.64 -8.84 13.33
N GLY A 193 14.31 -8.93 13.49
CA GLY A 193 13.68 -9.09 14.81
C GLY A 193 13.42 -7.77 15.55
N GLU A 194 13.68 -6.63 14.92
CA GLU A 194 13.49 -5.29 15.46
C GLU A 194 12.45 -4.51 14.65
N LEU A 195 11.66 -3.68 15.33
CA LEU A 195 10.85 -2.68 14.65
C LEU A 195 11.73 -1.48 14.33
N TRP A 196 11.80 -1.14 13.06
CA TRP A 196 12.39 0.11 12.59
C TRP A 196 11.29 1.15 12.48
N LEU A 197 11.52 2.30 13.11
CA LEU A 197 10.54 3.39 13.16
C LEU A 197 11.16 4.70 12.69
N GLY A 198 10.63 5.20 11.58
CA GLY A 198 10.89 6.51 11.02
C GLY A 198 9.68 7.45 11.14
N GLY A 199 9.70 8.51 10.35
CA GLY A 199 8.62 9.50 10.31
C GLY A 199 9.13 10.91 9.99
N HIS A 200 8.21 11.87 10.01
CA HIS A 200 8.49 13.25 9.62
C HIS A 200 9.12 14.08 10.75
N GLY A 201 8.82 13.75 12.01
CA GLY A 201 9.18 14.57 13.17
C GLY A 201 8.01 15.40 13.70
N ALA A 202 8.24 16.12 14.80
CA ALA A 202 7.19 16.80 15.55
C ALA A 202 7.38 18.32 15.55
N GLY A 203 6.36 19.05 15.10
CA GLY A 203 6.40 20.50 14.99
C GLY A 203 7.47 20.96 13.99
N GLU A 204 8.33 21.87 14.40
CA GLU A 204 9.40 22.44 13.55
C GLU A 204 10.65 21.55 13.48
N LYS A 205 10.71 20.45 14.24
CA LYS A 205 11.88 19.57 14.28
C LYS A 205 11.65 18.35 13.39
N PRO A 206 12.28 18.29 12.21
CA PRO A 206 12.22 17.09 11.41
C PRO A 206 12.89 15.92 12.15
N ASN A 207 12.38 14.72 11.90
CA ASN A 207 13.04 13.51 12.36
C ASN A 207 14.25 13.23 11.45
N THR A 208 15.39 12.90 12.05
CA THR A 208 16.65 12.65 11.32
C THR A 208 17.22 11.28 11.65
N HIS A 209 16.37 10.34 12.10
CA HIS A 209 16.83 9.05 12.56
C HIS A 209 15.75 7.98 12.43
N VAL A 210 16.18 6.73 12.33
CA VAL A 210 15.34 5.56 12.51
C VAL A 210 15.59 4.97 13.89
N LEU A 211 14.54 4.78 14.67
CA LEU A 211 14.61 4.09 15.96
C LEU A 211 14.54 2.58 15.73
N LYS A 212 15.43 1.84 16.37
CA LYS A 212 15.40 0.38 16.42
C LYS A 212 14.80 -0.04 17.75
N ILE A 213 13.68 -0.73 17.70
CA ILE A 213 12.89 -1.08 18.88
C ILE A 213 12.78 -2.59 18.97
N ASN A 214 13.17 -3.15 20.12
CA ASN A 214 12.96 -4.56 20.37
C ASN A 214 11.47 -4.79 20.75
N PRO A 215 10.68 -5.48 19.90
CA PRO A 215 9.24 -5.61 20.09
C PRO A 215 8.85 -6.53 21.25
N LYS A 216 9.77 -7.37 21.74
CA LYS A 216 9.55 -8.28 22.87
C LYS A 216 9.69 -7.53 24.20
N THR A 217 10.64 -6.60 24.29
CA THR A 217 10.90 -5.82 25.51
C THR A 217 10.28 -4.43 25.49
N SER A 218 9.76 -3.98 24.34
CA SER A 218 9.22 -2.63 24.10
C SER A 218 10.25 -1.51 24.33
N LYS A 219 11.55 -1.82 24.22
CA LYS A 219 12.64 -0.87 24.45
C LYS A 219 13.30 -0.47 23.15
N VAL A 220 13.64 0.81 23.04
CA VAL A 220 14.58 1.28 22.03
C VAL A 220 15.95 0.65 22.33
N VAL A 221 16.48 -0.10 21.37
CA VAL A 221 17.77 -0.81 21.47
C VAL A 221 18.85 -0.17 20.62
N GLY A 222 18.46 0.67 19.66
CA GLY A 222 19.38 1.38 18.81
C GLY A 222 18.73 2.56 18.11
N LYS A 223 19.59 3.35 17.48
CA LYS A 223 19.22 4.50 16.65
C LYS A 223 20.16 4.52 15.46
N MET A 224 19.60 4.70 14.29
CA MET A 224 20.36 4.89 13.06
C MET A 224 20.18 6.34 12.65
N ASP A 225 21.29 7.07 12.58
CA ASP A 225 21.24 8.43 12.10
C ASP A 225 21.11 8.37 10.57
N LEU A 226 19.98 8.85 10.06
CA LEU A 226 19.66 8.86 8.65
C LEU A 226 19.18 10.26 8.25
N PRO A 227 19.52 10.73 7.04
CA PRO A 227 19.17 12.10 6.67
C PRO A 227 17.64 12.35 6.61
N ILE A 228 17.25 13.61 6.53
CA ILE A 228 15.97 14.15 7.01
C ILE A 228 14.72 13.36 6.55
N MET A 229 13.85 13.01 7.51
CA MET A 229 12.58 12.30 7.35
C MET A 229 12.69 10.92 6.68
N PRO A 230 13.34 9.93 7.32
CA PRO A 230 13.26 8.55 6.85
C PRO A 230 11.82 8.05 7.05
N ILE A 231 11.07 7.84 5.96
CA ILE A 231 9.61 7.60 6.03
C ILE A 231 9.17 6.25 5.47
N ALA A 232 9.97 5.61 4.63
CA ALA A 232 9.63 4.36 3.97
C ALA A 232 10.87 3.47 3.83
N PHE A 233 10.61 2.17 3.82
CA PHE A 233 11.61 1.12 3.86
C PHE A 233 11.30 0.11 2.76
N ALA A 234 12.32 -0.51 2.17
CA ALA A 234 12.16 -1.62 1.26
C ALA A 234 13.33 -2.58 1.41
N LYS A 235 13.05 -3.88 1.30
CA LYS A 235 14.07 -4.92 1.34
C LYS A 235 14.23 -5.56 -0.03
N LEU A 236 15.47 -5.65 -0.52
CA LEU A 236 15.79 -6.42 -1.72
C LEU A 236 16.95 -7.38 -1.42
N ASP A 237 16.64 -8.68 -1.43
CA ASP A 237 17.50 -9.74 -0.93
C ASP A 237 17.85 -9.50 0.55
N GLU A 238 19.13 -9.35 0.89
CA GLU A 238 19.61 -9.01 2.24
C GLU A 238 19.96 -7.51 2.40
N ARG A 239 19.56 -6.68 1.44
CA ARG A 239 19.84 -5.24 1.45
C ARG A 239 18.61 -4.47 1.89
N GLU A 240 18.80 -3.59 2.85
CA GLU A 240 17.75 -2.70 3.37
C GLU A 240 17.90 -1.32 2.75
N PHE A 241 16.79 -0.78 2.25
CA PHE A 241 16.72 0.54 1.66
C PHE A 241 15.86 1.44 2.50
N VAL A 242 16.31 2.69 2.69
CA VAL A 242 15.54 3.72 3.40
C VAL A 242 15.35 4.92 2.50
N LEU A 243 14.09 5.32 2.32
CA LEU A 243 13.72 6.52 1.59
C LEU A 243 13.54 7.69 2.56
N SER A 244 14.37 8.71 2.39
CA SER A 244 14.27 9.98 3.10
C SER A 244 13.60 11.03 2.24
N HIS A 245 12.45 11.50 2.73
CA HIS A 245 11.59 12.43 2.02
C HIS A 245 12.16 13.85 1.95
N GLY A 246 12.68 14.37 3.06
CA GLY A 246 13.01 15.79 3.18
C GLY A 246 14.20 16.24 2.33
N GLU A 247 15.04 15.30 1.90
CA GLU A 247 16.18 15.55 1.01
C GLU A 247 16.06 14.82 -0.33
N SER A 248 14.95 14.10 -0.56
CA SER A 248 14.74 13.29 -1.76
C SER A 248 15.90 12.30 -2.02
N MET A 249 16.25 11.53 -1.00
CA MET A 249 17.39 10.60 -1.04
C MET A 249 16.94 9.17 -0.74
N LEU A 250 17.54 8.22 -1.46
CA LEU A 250 17.46 6.78 -1.17
C LEU A 250 18.81 6.31 -0.66
N TYR A 251 18.80 5.58 0.45
CA TYR A 251 19.98 4.99 1.08
C TYR A 251 19.90 3.47 1.03
N GLU A 252 21.00 2.81 0.74
CA GLU A 252 21.19 1.38 0.95
C GLU A 252 22.06 1.14 2.18
N LEU A 253 21.64 0.21 3.02
CA LEU A 253 22.34 -0.18 4.23
C LEU A 253 23.02 -1.53 4.06
N ASN A 254 24.24 -1.65 4.58
CA ASN A 254 24.94 -2.93 4.68
C ASN A 254 24.39 -3.78 5.84
N GLU A 255 24.91 -5.00 6.00
CA GLU A 255 24.57 -5.94 7.09
C GLU A 255 24.80 -5.35 8.50
N GLN A 256 25.71 -4.38 8.64
CA GLN A 256 25.96 -3.67 9.90
C GLN A 256 25.03 -2.46 10.07
N GLN A 257 24.05 -2.31 9.17
CA GLN A 257 23.04 -1.26 9.15
C GLN A 257 23.66 0.15 9.08
N GLN A 258 24.74 0.27 8.30
CA GLN A 258 25.42 1.51 7.95
C GLN A 258 25.18 1.83 6.48
N ILE A 259 25.14 3.13 6.14
CA ILE A 259 24.99 3.58 4.75
C ILE A 259 26.16 3.06 3.92
N SER A 260 25.84 2.29 2.90
CA SER A 260 26.79 1.71 1.94
C SER A 260 26.70 2.37 0.56
N TRP A 261 25.53 2.92 0.25
CA TRP A 261 25.26 3.67 -0.97
C TRP A 261 24.12 4.67 -0.75
N GLU A 262 24.13 5.77 -1.50
CA GLU A 262 23.13 6.82 -1.45
C GLU A 262 22.90 7.43 -2.84
N GLN A 263 21.69 7.93 -3.09
CA GLN A 263 21.31 8.54 -4.36
C GLN A 263 20.17 9.54 -4.19
N GLU A 264 20.35 10.74 -4.74
CA GLU A 264 19.27 11.71 -4.93
C GLU A 264 18.27 11.14 -5.95
N ILE A 265 16.98 11.08 -5.59
CA ILE A 265 15.97 10.38 -6.36
C ILE A 265 14.57 10.96 -6.18
N GLY A 266 13.95 11.28 -7.31
CA GLY A 266 12.58 11.78 -7.39
C GLY A 266 12.36 13.15 -6.75
N SER A 267 11.32 13.84 -7.20
CA SER A 267 10.86 15.03 -6.50
C SER A 267 9.91 14.62 -5.38
N ASN A 268 10.27 14.92 -4.13
CA ASN A 268 9.40 14.76 -2.96
C ASN A 268 8.90 13.31 -2.76
N PRO A 269 9.79 12.31 -2.73
CA PRO A 269 9.37 10.91 -2.84
C PRO A 269 8.67 10.42 -1.57
N PHE A 270 7.64 9.57 -1.74
CA PHE A 270 6.83 9.04 -0.62
C PHE A 270 6.85 7.52 -0.48
N ALA A 271 7.10 6.79 -1.57
CA ALA A 271 7.01 5.34 -1.60
C ALA A 271 8.25 4.73 -2.27
N VAL A 272 8.69 3.62 -1.70
CA VAL A 272 9.75 2.76 -2.22
C VAL A 272 9.31 1.31 -2.07
N GLU A 273 9.52 0.51 -3.10
CA GLU A 273 9.23 -0.93 -3.06
C GLU A 273 10.30 -1.70 -3.83
N ALA A 274 10.54 -2.95 -3.42
CA ALA A 274 11.33 -3.89 -4.21
C ALA A 274 10.42 -4.60 -5.22
N PHE A 275 10.85 -4.68 -6.48
CA PHE A 275 10.11 -5.37 -7.53
C PHE A 275 11.06 -5.98 -8.56
N GLN A 276 11.03 -7.30 -8.70
CA GLN A 276 11.80 -8.04 -9.73
C GLN A 276 13.30 -7.65 -9.78
N ASN A 277 13.97 -7.75 -8.62
CA ASN A 277 15.38 -7.41 -8.43
C ASN A 277 15.74 -5.95 -8.78
N GLN A 278 14.81 -5.04 -8.49
CA GLN A 278 14.98 -3.59 -8.62
C GLN A 278 14.34 -2.91 -7.41
N ILE A 279 14.86 -1.75 -7.04
CA ILE A 279 14.17 -0.83 -6.14
C ILE A 279 13.42 0.19 -6.99
N VAL A 280 12.15 0.43 -6.68
CA VAL A 280 11.33 1.39 -7.40
C VAL A 280 10.88 2.48 -6.43
N VAL A 281 11.20 3.74 -6.77
CA VAL A 281 10.83 4.92 -5.96
C VAL A 281 9.81 5.77 -6.72
N ALA A 282 8.76 6.20 -6.04
CA ALA A 282 7.76 7.13 -6.58
C ALA A 282 8.14 8.59 -6.28
N GLY A 283 8.43 9.36 -7.33
CA GLY A 283 8.55 10.82 -7.28
C GLY A 283 7.17 11.47 -7.35
N TYR A 284 6.73 12.05 -6.23
CA TYR A 284 5.37 12.55 -6.04
C TYR A 284 5.06 13.76 -6.94
N ASP A 285 5.92 14.78 -6.94
CA ASP A 285 5.64 16.01 -7.69
C ASP A 285 5.96 15.88 -9.19
N ASP A 286 6.94 15.03 -9.54
CA ASP A 286 7.40 14.88 -10.92
C ASP A 286 6.69 13.77 -11.71
N GLN A 287 5.81 13.01 -11.05
CA GLN A 287 4.96 11.97 -11.65
C GLN A 287 5.78 10.86 -12.30
N THR A 288 6.83 10.41 -11.63
CA THR A 288 7.80 9.45 -12.18
C THR A 288 8.11 8.33 -11.19
N LEU A 289 8.08 7.09 -11.67
CA LEU A 289 8.72 5.97 -11.00
C LEU A 289 10.18 5.86 -11.45
N TYR A 290 11.09 5.81 -10.49
CA TYR A 290 12.52 5.65 -10.68
C TYR A 290 12.92 4.22 -10.36
N TRP A 291 13.47 3.52 -11.34
CA TRP A 291 13.87 2.12 -11.20
C TRP A 291 15.38 2.07 -10.99
N VAL A 292 15.79 1.57 -9.83
CA VAL A 292 17.16 1.46 -9.39
C VAL A 292 17.59 0.01 -9.43
N LYS A 293 18.72 -0.24 -10.08
CA LYS A 293 19.37 -1.55 -10.12
C LYS A 293 20.87 -1.36 -10.12
N ASP A 294 21.58 -2.19 -9.36
CA ASP A 294 23.04 -2.16 -9.27
C ASP A 294 23.57 -0.74 -9.00
N HIS A 295 22.94 -0.02 -8.07
CA HIS A 295 23.25 1.37 -7.68
C HIS A 295 23.09 2.44 -8.78
N HIS A 296 22.31 2.16 -9.83
CA HIS A 296 22.04 3.11 -10.90
C HIS A 296 20.54 3.22 -11.18
N ILE A 297 20.07 4.43 -11.50
CA ILE A 297 18.73 4.61 -12.08
C ILE A 297 18.77 4.08 -13.51
N VAL A 298 18.26 2.87 -13.72
CA VAL A 298 18.27 2.19 -15.03
C VAL A 298 17.11 2.63 -15.92
N LYS A 299 16.05 3.17 -15.33
CA LYS A 299 14.82 3.51 -16.06
C LYS A 299 13.95 4.49 -15.27
N LYS A 300 13.16 5.28 -16.01
CA LYS A 300 12.13 6.17 -15.48
C LYS A 300 10.81 5.91 -16.20
N THR A 301 9.72 5.73 -15.46
CA THR A 301 8.38 5.50 -16.01
C THR A 301 7.45 6.63 -15.58
N LYS A 302 6.73 7.26 -16.51
CA LYS A 302 5.71 8.27 -16.17
C LYS A 302 4.43 7.62 -15.66
N VAL A 303 3.89 8.21 -14.60
CA VAL A 303 2.66 7.80 -13.91
C VAL A 303 1.71 8.99 -13.75
N GLY A 304 0.52 8.75 -13.23
CA GLY A 304 -0.45 9.77 -12.86
C GLY A 304 0.05 10.69 -11.74
N GLN A 305 -0.77 11.69 -11.42
CA GLN A 305 -0.38 12.77 -10.54
C GLN A 305 -0.27 12.34 -9.07
N ALA A 306 0.80 12.76 -8.39
CA ALA A 306 1.01 12.48 -6.96
C ALA A 306 0.98 10.98 -6.63
N PRO A 307 1.90 10.16 -7.20
CA PRO A 307 2.05 8.75 -6.83
C PRO A 307 2.45 8.64 -5.35
N PHE A 308 1.55 8.12 -4.53
CA PHE A 308 1.66 8.16 -3.06
C PHE A 308 1.91 6.79 -2.43
N GLN A 309 1.47 5.71 -3.08
CA GLN A 309 1.76 4.33 -2.68
C GLN A 309 2.18 3.51 -3.89
N LEU A 310 3.01 2.51 -3.62
CA LEU A 310 3.37 1.47 -4.58
C LEU A 310 2.85 0.14 -4.03
N LEU A 311 2.22 -0.66 -4.88
CA LEU A 311 1.80 -2.02 -4.54
C LEU A 311 2.47 -2.99 -5.50
N VAL A 312 3.02 -4.07 -4.96
CA VAL A 312 3.73 -5.07 -5.76
C VAL A 312 2.96 -6.37 -5.78
N ARG A 313 2.70 -6.89 -6.98
CA ARG A 313 2.31 -8.28 -7.19
C ARG A 313 3.42 -8.99 -7.95
N GLU A 314 4.07 -9.94 -7.29
CA GLU A 314 5.10 -10.77 -7.90
C GLU A 314 4.48 -11.90 -8.73
N ASN A 315 5.33 -12.70 -9.39
CA ASN A 315 4.85 -13.87 -10.14
C ASN A 315 4.03 -14.79 -9.23
N VAL A 316 2.75 -14.99 -9.58
CA VAL A 316 1.86 -15.92 -8.87
C VAL A 316 2.38 -17.35 -9.11
N LYS A 317 2.67 -18.06 -8.02
CA LYS A 317 3.13 -19.46 -8.06
C LYS A 317 2.00 -20.45 -8.34
#